data_AF-A0A4R1AJX8-F1
#
_entry.id   AF-A0A4R1AJX8-F1
#
_cell.length_a   1.000
_cell.length_b   1.000
_cell.length_c   1.000
_cell.angle_alpha   90.00
_cell.angle_beta   90.00
_cell.angle_gamma   90.00
#
_symmetry.space_group_name_H-M   'P 1'
#
loop_
_entity.id
_entity.type
_entity.pdbx_description
1 polymer ?
#
loop_
_entity_poly.entity_id
_entity_poly.type
_entity_poly.pdbx_seq_one_letter_code
_entity_poly.pdbx_strand_id
1 'polypeptide(L)'
;MDAFVTRLMSLPPLEPDREHELALRSRDGDASARAELIESALRLVPLHALRLGARGETLMDAVQAGSVGLIEAVDRFDPDRGVRLATYAWPWIAHSVGAVLCEREQAAPWSPLGEDEPPSLVTEAVHGLETTLAEVLRVRHRLDGTPGPPRSREVVAVHLGLSVSQVRTREGEAMRQLRGRLAKVVHRAEPQGEADPP
;
A
#
# COMPACT_ATOMS: atom_id res chain seq x y z
N MET A 1 -6.38 9.51 -13.19
CA MET A 1 -6.46 8.04 -13.35
C MET A 1 -6.41 7.75 -14.84
N ASP A 2 -5.63 6.76 -15.28
CA ASP A 2 -5.44 6.47 -16.70
C ASP A 2 -6.78 6.11 -17.39
N ALA A 3 -6.98 6.58 -18.63
CA ALA A 3 -8.18 6.31 -19.42
C ALA A 3 -8.37 4.80 -19.69
N PHE A 4 -7.28 4.04 -19.84
CA PHE A 4 -7.30 2.60 -20.01
C PHE A 4 -7.84 1.89 -18.78
N VAL A 5 -7.31 2.21 -17.60
CA VAL A 5 -7.77 1.62 -16.32
C VAL A 5 -9.25 1.91 -16.08
N THR A 6 -9.67 3.14 -16.39
CA THR A 6 -11.07 3.55 -16.29
C THR A 6 -11.96 2.70 -17.20
N ARG A 7 -11.52 2.43 -18.44
CA ARG A 7 -12.24 1.53 -19.38
C ARG A 7 -12.33 0.11 -18.84
N LEU A 8 -11.24 -0.47 -18.33
CA LEU A 8 -11.24 -1.82 -17.78
C LEU A 8 -12.22 -1.95 -16.61
N MET A 9 -12.24 -0.97 -15.70
CA MET A 9 -13.18 -0.96 -14.57
C MET A 9 -14.64 -0.85 -15.00
N SER A 10 -14.92 -0.28 -16.18
CA SER A 10 -16.27 -0.13 -16.71
C SER A 10 -16.81 -1.37 -17.42
N LEU A 11 -16.01 -2.43 -17.58
CA LEU A 11 -16.45 -3.65 -18.24
C LEU A 11 -17.60 -4.31 -17.45
N PRO A 12 -18.70 -4.71 -18.12
CA PRO A 12 -19.83 -5.32 -17.46
C PRO A 12 -19.47 -6.72 -16.94
N PRO A 13 -20.00 -7.15 -15.77
CA PRO A 13 -19.94 -8.55 -15.38
C PRO A 13 -20.65 -9.45 -16.39
N LEU A 14 -20.20 -10.70 -16.50
CA LEU A 14 -21.01 -11.73 -17.13
C LEU A 14 -22.10 -12.25 -16.20
N GLU A 15 -23.23 -12.55 -16.81
CA GLU A 15 -24.29 -13.34 -16.18
C GLU A 15 -23.76 -14.75 -15.82
N PRO A 16 -24.21 -15.35 -14.71
CA PRO A 16 -23.70 -16.63 -14.23
C PRO A 16 -23.76 -17.75 -15.29
N ASP A 17 -24.88 -17.85 -16.01
CA ASP A 17 -25.08 -18.90 -17.01
C ASP A 17 -24.15 -18.73 -18.21
N ARG A 18 -23.91 -17.48 -18.62
CA ARG A 18 -22.98 -17.15 -19.71
C ARG A 18 -21.53 -17.41 -19.33
N GLU A 19 -21.15 -17.07 -18.10
CA GLU A 19 -19.82 -17.38 -17.55
C GLU A 19 -19.58 -18.90 -17.57
N HIS A 20 -20.58 -19.68 -17.15
CA HIS A 20 -20.50 -21.14 -17.16
C HIS A 20 -20.38 -21.72 -18.57
N GLU A 21 -21.19 -21.25 -19.53
CA GLU A 21 -21.12 -21.64 -20.94
C GLU A 21 -19.72 -21.38 -21.53
N LEU A 22 -19.17 -20.18 -21.32
CA LEU A 22 -17.86 -19.79 -21.83
C LEU A 22 -16.74 -20.61 -21.17
N ALA A 23 -16.86 -20.89 -19.87
CA ALA A 23 -15.89 -21.71 -19.14
C ALA A 23 -15.84 -23.15 -19.65
N LEU A 24 -16.99 -23.77 -19.94
CA LEU A 24 -17.05 -25.11 -20.53
C LEU A 24 -16.39 -25.14 -21.91
N ARG A 25 -16.75 -24.20 -22.79
CA ARG A 25 -16.17 -24.08 -24.13
C ARG A 25 -14.67 -23.79 -24.10
N SER A 26 -14.23 -22.92 -23.19
CA SER A 26 -12.81 -22.63 -22.97
C SER A 26 -12.04 -23.88 -22.56
N ARG A 27 -12.61 -24.71 -21.66
CA ARG A 27 -12.03 -26.01 -21.27
C ARG A 27 -11.92 -26.97 -22.45
N ASP A 28 -12.90 -26.95 -23.34
CA ASP A 28 -12.93 -27.79 -24.55
C ASP A 28 -12.00 -27.27 -25.67
N GLY A 29 -11.25 -26.18 -25.41
CA GLY A 29 -10.23 -25.64 -26.31
C GLY A 29 -10.70 -24.51 -27.22
N ASP A 30 -11.91 -23.96 -27.01
CA ASP A 30 -12.40 -22.80 -27.76
C ASP A 30 -11.66 -21.52 -27.34
N ALA A 31 -10.72 -21.11 -28.18
CA ALA A 31 -9.91 -19.90 -27.96
C ALA A 31 -10.74 -18.61 -27.91
N SER A 32 -11.87 -18.54 -28.63
CA SER A 32 -12.76 -17.38 -28.60
C SER A 32 -13.50 -17.31 -27.27
N ALA A 33 -14.01 -18.44 -26.79
CA ALA A 33 -14.68 -18.50 -25.49
C ALA A 33 -13.71 -18.15 -24.35
N ARG A 34 -12.46 -18.64 -24.44
CA ARG A 34 -11.40 -18.29 -23.50
C ARG A 34 -11.11 -16.79 -23.48
N ALA A 35 -10.98 -16.16 -24.66
CA ALA A 35 -10.72 -14.73 -24.77
C ALA A 35 -11.86 -13.90 -24.16
N GLU A 36 -13.12 -14.23 -24.50
CA GLU A 36 -14.31 -13.55 -23.96
C GLU A 36 -14.39 -13.69 -22.43
N LEU A 37 -14.06 -14.87 -21.90
CA LEU A 37 -14.04 -15.13 -20.46
C LEU A 37 -12.96 -14.29 -19.76
N ILE A 38 -11.74 -14.23 -20.31
CA ILE A 38 -10.65 -13.38 -19.77
C ILE A 38 -11.06 -11.91 -19.80
N GLU A 39 -11.54 -11.42 -20.95
CA GLU A 39 -11.90 -10.02 -21.15
C GLU A 39 -12.96 -9.56 -20.14
N SER A 40 -13.98 -10.38 -19.89
CA SER A 40 -15.02 -10.06 -18.90
C SER A 40 -14.51 -9.93 -17.47
N ALA A 41 -13.44 -10.65 -17.13
CA ALA A 41 -12.85 -10.67 -15.79
C ALA A 41 -11.75 -9.61 -15.61
N LEU A 42 -11.31 -8.94 -16.69
CA LEU A 42 -10.26 -7.91 -16.62
C LEU A 42 -10.59 -6.76 -15.66
N ARG A 43 -11.87 -6.43 -15.44
CA ARG A 43 -12.27 -5.42 -14.45
C ARG A 43 -11.76 -5.68 -13.05
N LEU A 44 -11.54 -6.95 -12.69
CA LEU A 44 -11.09 -7.33 -11.35
C LEU A 44 -9.67 -6.81 -11.11
N VAL A 45 -8.81 -6.91 -12.11
CA VAL A 45 -7.38 -6.60 -12.00
C VAL A 45 -7.09 -5.19 -11.45
N PRO A 46 -7.59 -4.08 -12.05
CA PRO A 46 -7.36 -2.74 -11.52
C PRO A 46 -8.05 -2.52 -10.17
N LEU A 47 -9.21 -3.14 -9.91
CA LEU A 47 -9.88 -3.04 -8.60
C LEU A 47 -8.99 -3.61 -7.48
N HIS A 48 -8.33 -4.72 -7.76
CA HIS A 48 -7.36 -5.34 -6.86
C HIS A 48 -6.10 -4.51 -6.68
N ALA A 49 -5.50 -4.05 -7.78
CA ALA A 49 -4.30 -3.22 -7.74
C ALA A 49 -4.52 -1.94 -6.94
N LEU A 50 -5.66 -1.26 -7.16
CA LEU A 50 -6.02 -0.06 -6.40
C LEU A 50 -6.24 -0.36 -4.92
N ARG A 51 -6.87 -1.50 -4.57
CA ARG A 51 -7.09 -1.93 -3.19
C ARG A 51 -5.79 -2.23 -2.45
N LEU A 52 -4.78 -2.74 -3.15
CA LEU A 52 -3.44 -3.01 -2.59
C LEU A 52 -2.53 -1.77 -2.58
N GLY A 53 -3.05 -0.60 -2.96
CA GLY A 53 -2.30 0.67 -2.85
C GLY A 53 -1.49 1.04 -4.09
N ALA A 54 -1.62 0.32 -5.21
CA ALA A 54 -0.95 0.68 -6.45
C ALA A 54 -1.45 2.04 -6.97
N ARG A 55 -0.53 2.94 -7.35
CA ARG A 55 -0.81 4.29 -7.88
C ARG A 55 0.22 4.65 -8.95
N GLY A 56 -0.08 5.65 -9.78
CA GLY A 56 0.86 6.16 -10.79
C GLY A 56 1.37 5.07 -11.73
N GLU A 57 2.68 5.06 -11.99
CA GLU A 57 3.34 4.07 -12.86
C GLU A 57 3.21 2.64 -12.32
N THR A 58 3.31 2.46 -10.99
CA THR A 58 3.16 1.16 -10.34
C THR A 58 1.78 0.54 -10.58
N LEU A 59 0.74 1.35 -10.80
CA LEU A 59 -0.59 0.84 -11.14
C LEU A 59 -0.61 0.13 -12.49
N MET A 60 0.10 0.65 -13.49
CA MET A 60 0.11 0.04 -14.83
C MET A 60 0.86 -1.28 -14.82
N ASP A 61 2.00 -1.34 -14.13
CA ASP A 61 2.77 -2.58 -13.99
C ASP A 61 2.00 -3.63 -13.18
N ALA A 62 1.32 -3.22 -12.11
CA ALA A 62 0.45 -4.09 -11.35
C ALA A 62 -0.74 -4.61 -12.18
N VAL A 63 -1.34 -3.77 -13.03
CA VAL A 63 -2.41 -4.19 -13.94
C VAL A 63 -1.90 -5.20 -14.95
N GLN A 64 -0.73 -4.97 -15.55
CA GLN A 64 -0.15 -5.90 -16.51
C GLN A 64 0.16 -7.27 -15.87
N ALA A 65 0.83 -7.29 -14.72
CA ALA A 65 1.12 -8.53 -13.99
C ALA A 65 -0.17 -9.22 -13.51
N GLY A 66 -1.14 -8.47 -13.00
CA GLY A 66 -2.43 -8.99 -12.59
C GLY A 66 -3.23 -9.61 -13.76
N SER A 67 -3.11 -9.06 -14.97
CA SER A 67 -3.69 -9.65 -16.18
C SER A 67 -3.04 -11.00 -16.51
N VAL A 68 -1.73 -11.16 -16.33
CA VAL A 68 -1.07 -12.47 -16.49
C VAL A 68 -1.60 -13.47 -15.45
N GLY A 69 -1.72 -13.07 -14.18
CA GLY A 69 -2.30 -13.91 -13.13
C GLY A 69 -3.75 -14.31 -13.41
N LEU A 70 -4.56 -13.41 -13.99
CA LEU A 70 -5.92 -13.73 -14.42
C LEU A 70 -5.92 -14.78 -15.56
N ILE A 71 -5.04 -14.65 -16.54
CA ILE A 71 -4.93 -15.61 -17.64
C ILE A 71 -4.59 -17.00 -17.09
N GLU A 72 -3.62 -17.09 -16.18
CA GLU A 72 -3.28 -18.35 -15.51
C GLU A 72 -4.43 -18.93 -14.71
N ALA A 73 -5.24 -18.08 -14.07
CA ALA A 73 -6.44 -18.51 -13.36
C ALA A 73 -7.48 -19.10 -14.32
N VAL A 74 -7.72 -18.48 -15.47
CA VAL A 74 -8.66 -18.99 -16.47
C VAL A 74 -8.19 -20.34 -17.03
N ASP A 75 -6.88 -20.49 -17.28
CA ASP A 75 -6.32 -21.76 -17.79
C ASP A 75 -6.49 -22.94 -16.83
N ARG A 76 -6.69 -22.68 -15.53
CA ARG A 76 -6.86 -23.70 -14.48
C ARG A 76 -8.26 -23.73 -13.89
N PHE A 77 -9.17 -22.89 -14.39
CA PHE A 77 -10.51 -22.76 -13.86
C PHE A 77 -11.36 -23.98 -14.21
N ASP A 78 -12.09 -24.47 -13.21
CA ASP A 78 -12.94 -25.66 -13.31
C ASP A 78 -14.40 -25.26 -13.02
N PRO A 79 -15.25 -25.13 -14.06
CA PRO A 79 -16.63 -24.67 -13.92
C PRO A 79 -17.54 -25.66 -13.17
N ASP A 80 -17.14 -26.93 -13.06
CA ASP A 80 -17.95 -27.98 -12.42
C ASP A 80 -17.93 -27.88 -10.88
N ARG A 81 -17.04 -27.04 -10.33
CA ARG A 81 -16.92 -26.79 -8.88
C ARG A 81 -17.99 -25.85 -8.32
N GLY A 82 -18.83 -25.26 -9.17
CA GLY A 82 -19.92 -24.37 -8.75
C GLY A 82 -19.46 -23.05 -8.11
N VAL A 83 -18.22 -22.63 -8.35
CA VAL A 83 -17.68 -21.35 -7.89
C VAL A 83 -17.54 -20.38 -9.06
N ARG A 84 -17.80 -19.09 -8.82
CA ARG A 84 -17.62 -18.04 -9.83
C ARG A 84 -16.14 -17.86 -10.15
N LEU A 85 -15.83 -17.52 -11.41
CA LEU A 85 -14.46 -17.25 -11.85
C LEU A 85 -13.81 -16.15 -11.01
N ALA A 86 -14.56 -15.10 -10.65
CA ALA A 86 -14.04 -14.01 -9.82
C ALA A 86 -13.49 -14.49 -8.46
N THR A 87 -14.17 -15.45 -7.83
CA THR A 87 -13.72 -16.06 -6.57
C THR A 87 -12.46 -16.88 -6.78
N TYR A 88 -12.40 -17.65 -7.87
CA TYR A 88 -11.25 -18.50 -8.19
C TYR A 88 -10.02 -17.68 -8.60
N ALA A 89 -10.20 -16.60 -9.36
CA ALA A 89 -9.13 -15.77 -9.90
C ALA A 89 -8.52 -14.82 -8.86
N TRP A 90 -9.26 -14.48 -7.79
CA TRP A 90 -8.81 -13.55 -6.75
C TRP A 90 -7.38 -13.83 -6.22
N PRO A 91 -7.01 -15.07 -5.81
CA PRO A 91 -5.68 -15.35 -5.27
C PRO A 91 -4.57 -15.20 -6.31
N TRP A 92 -4.84 -15.52 -7.57
CA TRP A 92 -3.88 -15.40 -8.67
C TRP A 92 -3.57 -13.95 -9.01
N ILE A 93 -4.62 -13.13 -9.10
CA ILE A 93 -4.50 -11.69 -9.32
C ILE A 93 -3.77 -11.05 -8.13
N ALA A 94 -4.19 -11.35 -6.90
CA ALA A 94 -3.60 -10.78 -5.70
C ALA A 94 -2.11 -11.12 -5.55
N HIS A 95 -1.72 -12.37 -5.86
CA HIS A 95 -0.32 -12.78 -5.84
C HIS A 95 0.50 -12.03 -6.88
N SER A 96 0.03 -11.97 -8.13
CA SER A 96 0.76 -11.34 -9.23
C SER A 96 0.93 -9.83 -9.01
N VAL A 97 -0.14 -9.16 -8.54
CA VAL A 97 -0.08 -7.74 -8.16
C VAL A 97 0.84 -7.53 -6.96
N GLY A 98 0.72 -8.37 -5.92
CA GLY A 98 1.53 -8.27 -4.72
C GLY A 98 3.03 -8.43 -4.99
N ALA A 99 3.40 -9.30 -5.94
CA ALA A 99 4.79 -9.46 -6.38
C ALA A 99 5.36 -8.15 -6.96
N VAL A 100 4.62 -7.47 -7.84
CA VAL A 100 5.05 -6.17 -8.41
C VAL A 100 5.19 -5.10 -7.32
N LEU A 101 4.24 -5.05 -6.38
CA LEU A 101 4.28 -4.07 -5.30
C LEU A 101 5.48 -4.31 -4.38
N CYS A 102 5.71 -5.57 -4.00
CA CYS A 102 6.84 -5.96 -3.19
C CYS A 102 8.18 -5.70 -3.91
N GLU A 103 8.25 -5.96 -5.22
CA GLU A 103 9.42 -5.64 -6.04
C GLU A 103 9.63 -4.13 -6.11
N ARG A 104 8.59 -3.31 -6.28
CA ARG A 104 8.71 -1.85 -6.33
C ARG A 104 9.08 -1.22 -4.99
N GLU A 105 8.61 -1.78 -3.89
CA GLU A 105 9.08 -1.42 -2.55
C GLU A 105 10.58 -1.71 -2.38
N GLN A 106 11.09 -2.79 -2.97
CA GLN A 106 12.52 -3.14 -2.93
C GLN A 106 13.35 -2.38 -3.98
N ALA A 107 12.78 -2.09 -5.15
CA ALA A 107 13.38 -1.45 -6.31
C ALA A 107 13.26 0.07 -6.28
N ALA A 108 12.60 0.64 -5.28
CA ALA A 108 12.86 1.99 -4.82
C ALA A 108 13.99 1.95 -3.78
N PRO A 109 15.28 1.96 -4.19
CA PRO A 109 16.35 2.29 -3.26
C PRO A 109 16.14 3.75 -2.87
N TRP A 110 15.31 3.98 -1.84
CA TRP A 110 15.13 5.28 -1.17
C TRP A 110 15.26 6.47 -2.14
N SER A 111 14.39 6.66 -3.14
CA SER A 111 14.53 7.89 -3.94
C SER A 111 13.97 9.08 -3.15
N PRO A 112 14.77 10.10 -2.79
CA PRO A 112 14.22 11.35 -2.31
C PRO A 112 13.71 12.16 -3.50
N LEU A 113 12.89 13.19 -3.24
CA LEU A 113 12.24 14.10 -4.19
C LEU A 113 10.84 13.68 -4.67
N GLY A 114 9.92 13.60 -3.70
CA GLY A 114 8.74 14.46 -3.78
C GLY A 114 9.02 15.67 -2.91
N GLU A 115 9.36 16.80 -3.53
CA GLU A 115 9.36 18.10 -2.86
C GLU A 115 7.91 18.44 -2.45
N ASP A 116 7.75 19.07 -1.29
CA ASP A 116 6.49 19.55 -0.67
C ASP A 116 5.61 18.57 0.11
N GLU A 117 6.19 17.70 0.96
CA GLU A 117 5.43 17.19 2.11
C GLU A 117 5.56 18.18 3.28
N PRO A 118 4.47 18.80 3.78
CA PRO A 118 4.54 19.67 4.94
C PRO A 118 5.15 18.90 6.11
N PRO A 119 5.94 19.55 6.99
CA PRO A 119 6.65 18.84 8.05
C PRO A 119 5.65 17.97 8.81
N SER A 120 5.89 16.65 8.80
CA SER A 120 4.98 15.70 9.43
C SER A 120 4.67 16.14 10.86
N LEU A 121 3.46 15.89 11.33
CA LEU A 121 3.06 16.15 12.72
C LEU A 121 4.10 15.61 13.73
N VAL A 122 4.79 14.53 13.36
CA VAL A 122 5.89 13.94 14.13
C VAL A 122 7.12 14.85 14.13
N THR A 123 7.54 15.38 12.98
CA THR A 123 8.65 16.34 12.86
C THR A 123 8.39 17.59 13.70
N GLU A 124 7.18 18.17 13.60
CA GLU A 124 6.77 19.33 14.39
C GLU A 124 6.75 19.03 15.90
N ALA A 125 6.19 17.87 16.29
CA ALA A 125 6.14 17.47 17.69
C ALA A 125 7.54 17.23 18.28
N VAL A 126 8.49 16.73 17.47
CA VAL A 126 9.90 16.57 17.83
C VAL A 126 10.62 17.91 17.97
N HIS A 127 10.30 18.92 17.14
CA HIS A 127 10.83 20.28 17.30
C HIS A 127 10.45 20.94 18.63
N GLY A 128 9.34 20.53 19.23
CA GLY A 128 8.91 21.01 20.54
C GLY A 128 9.51 20.28 21.75
N LEU A 129 10.39 19.30 21.56
CA LEU A 129 11.09 18.64 22.66
C LEU A 129 12.31 19.45 23.11
N GLU A 130 12.85 19.13 24.29
CA GLU A 130 14.15 19.65 24.70
C GLU A 130 15.24 19.27 23.67
N THR A 131 16.13 20.20 23.32
CA THR A 131 17.12 20.05 22.24
C THR A 131 17.89 18.73 22.32
N THR A 132 18.36 18.38 23.51
CA THR A 132 19.12 17.16 23.81
C THR A 132 18.33 15.87 23.55
N LEU A 133 17.02 15.89 23.78
CA LEU A 133 16.11 14.76 23.60
C LEU A 133 15.67 14.64 22.14
N ALA A 134 15.39 15.78 21.51
CA ALA A 134 15.03 15.88 20.10
C ALA A 134 16.16 15.35 19.21
N GLU A 135 17.41 15.65 19.55
CA GLU A 135 18.59 15.24 18.77
C GLU A 135 18.78 13.72 18.75
N VAL A 136 18.55 13.03 19.87
CA VAL A 136 18.57 11.56 19.92
C VAL A 136 17.51 10.97 18.99
N LEU A 137 16.29 11.50 18.98
CA LEU A 137 15.24 11.02 18.08
C LEU A 137 15.52 11.37 16.62
N ARG A 138 16.03 12.58 16.33
CA ARG A 138 16.38 12.99 14.97
C ARG A 138 17.46 12.10 14.37
N VAL A 139 18.54 11.84 15.10
CA VAL A 139 19.64 11.00 14.62
C VAL A 139 19.23 9.52 14.54
N ARG A 140 18.47 9.03 15.54
CA ARG A 140 18.04 7.64 15.58
C ARG A 140 17.02 7.32 14.51
N HIS A 141 16.02 8.18 14.31
CA HIS A 141 14.95 7.97 13.32
C HIS A 141 15.19 8.71 12.01
N ARG A 142 16.36 9.33 11.85
CA ARG A 142 16.77 10.09 10.66
C ARG A 142 15.75 11.15 10.23
N LEU A 143 15.21 11.87 11.23
CA LEU A 143 14.28 12.98 11.01
C LEU A 143 15.01 14.27 10.57
N ASP A 144 16.31 14.17 10.31
CA ASP A 144 17.17 15.19 9.70
C ASP A 144 17.13 15.13 8.15
N GLY A 145 16.34 14.23 7.58
CA GLY A 145 16.27 14.00 6.14
C GLY A 145 17.31 13.01 5.62
N THR A 146 18.12 12.37 6.51
CA THR A 146 19.03 11.32 6.06
C THR A 146 18.26 10.05 5.70
N PRO A 147 18.37 9.50 4.47
CA PRO A 147 17.55 8.36 4.06
C PRO A 147 17.99 7.08 4.77
N GLY A 148 17.07 6.14 5.01
CA GLY A 148 17.36 4.77 5.48
C GLY A 148 16.72 4.40 6.83
N PRO A 149 16.89 3.13 7.28
CA PRO A 149 16.24 2.64 8.49
C PRO A 149 16.78 3.31 9.76
N PRO A 150 16.03 3.27 10.88
CA PRO A 150 16.47 3.83 12.15
C PRO A 150 17.85 3.30 12.56
N ARG A 151 18.74 4.20 12.98
CA ARG A 151 20.10 3.85 13.43
C ARG A 151 20.03 3.08 14.75
N SER A 152 20.95 2.13 14.94
CA SER A 152 21.07 1.42 16.22
C SER A 152 21.47 2.41 17.33
N ARG A 153 21.17 2.07 18.59
CA ARG A 153 21.54 2.93 19.73
C ARG A 153 23.05 3.11 19.86
N GLU A 154 23.82 2.09 19.46
CA GLU A 154 25.28 2.12 19.41
C GLU A 154 25.79 3.14 18.40
N VAL A 155 25.22 3.16 17.19
CA VAL A 155 25.57 4.15 16.16
C VAL A 155 25.20 5.57 16.61
N VAL A 156 24.04 5.74 17.25
CA VAL A 156 23.60 7.05 17.78
C VAL A 156 24.50 7.53 18.92
N ALA A 157 24.91 6.62 19.80
CA ALA A 157 25.82 6.89 20.91
C ALA A 157 27.17 7.42 20.41
N VAL A 158 27.76 6.75 19.42
CA VAL A 158 29.00 7.19 18.77
C VAL A 158 28.82 8.55 18.10
N HIS A 159 27.71 8.74 17.38
CA HIS A 159 27.45 9.98 16.64
C HIS A 159 27.27 11.20 17.55
N LEU A 160 26.65 11.03 18.73
CA LEU A 160 26.35 12.11 19.67
C LEU A 160 27.38 12.25 20.81
N GLY A 161 28.43 11.42 20.83
CA GLY A 161 29.41 11.41 21.93
C GLY A 161 28.81 10.98 23.27
N LEU A 162 27.82 10.09 23.25
CA LEU A 162 27.10 9.60 24.43
C LEU A 162 27.38 8.11 24.68
N SER A 163 27.09 7.63 25.89
CA SER A 163 26.99 6.18 26.12
C SER A 163 25.65 5.62 25.61
N VAL A 164 25.63 4.34 25.24
CA VAL A 164 24.41 3.63 24.83
C VAL A 164 23.32 3.70 25.92
N SER A 165 23.72 3.68 27.20
CA SER A 165 22.80 3.84 28.34
C SER A 165 22.16 5.23 28.37
N GLN A 166 22.95 6.28 28.17
CA GLN A 166 22.44 7.66 28.07
C GLN A 166 21.50 7.83 26.87
N VAL A 167 21.82 7.23 25.72
CA VAL A 167 20.93 7.23 24.53
C VAL A 167 19.61 6.55 24.87
N ARG A 168 19.62 5.38 25.53
CA ARG A 168 18.40 4.66 25.92
C ARG A 168 17.55 5.48 26.89
N THR A 169 18.16 6.11 27.89
CA THR A 169 17.46 6.94 28.89
C THR A 169 16.82 8.15 28.23
N ARG A 170 17.58 8.89 27.41
CA ARG A 170 17.10 10.07 26.69
C ARG A 170 16.03 9.72 25.66
N GLU A 171 16.19 8.62 24.91
CA GLU A 171 15.16 8.13 23.99
C GLU A 171 13.85 7.83 24.72
N GLY A 172 13.92 7.16 25.88
CA GLY A 172 12.75 6.87 26.70
C GLY A 172 12.05 8.13 27.21
N GLU A 173 12.81 9.14 27.61
CA GLU A 173 12.29 10.44 28.04
C GLU A 173 11.66 11.23 26.89
N ALA A 174 12.35 11.30 25.75
CA ALA A 174 11.87 11.91 24.53
C ALA A 174 10.55 11.27 24.07
N MET A 175 10.45 9.93 24.11
CA MET A 175 9.24 9.21 23.71
C MET A 175 8.05 9.46 24.66
N ARG A 176 8.30 9.56 25.98
CA ARG A 176 7.26 9.94 26.95
C ARG A 176 6.75 11.36 26.70
N GLN A 177 7.65 12.30 26.48
CA GLN A 177 7.31 13.69 26.21
C GLN A 177 6.57 13.84 24.86
N LEU A 178 7.01 13.12 23.84
CA LEU A 178 6.38 13.09 22.52
C LEU A 178 4.95 12.54 22.59
N ARG A 179 4.73 11.42 23.29
CA ARG A 179 3.38 10.85 23.50
C ARG A 179 2.45 11.84 24.20
N GLY A 180 2.93 12.52 25.24
CA GLY A 180 2.15 13.53 25.95
C GLY A 180 1.79 14.75 25.09
N ARG A 181 2.65 15.13 24.15
CA ARG A 181 2.39 16.23 23.20
C ARG A 181 1.42 15.81 22.09
N LEU A 182 1.64 14.65 21.48
CA LEU A 182 0.77 14.12 20.43
C LEU A 182 -0.66 13.91 20.95
N ALA A 183 -0.83 13.43 22.19
CA ALA A 183 -2.14 13.35 22.83
C ALA A 183 -2.86 14.71 22.87
N LYS A 184 -2.16 15.81 23.18
CA LYS A 184 -2.73 17.16 23.20
C LYS A 184 -3.08 17.71 21.82
N VAL A 185 -2.34 17.31 20.77
CA VAL A 185 -2.63 17.72 19.40
C VAL A 185 -3.84 16.97 18.84
N VAL A 186 -3.97 15.67 19.14
CA VAL A 186 -5.14 14.85 18.76
C VAL A 186 -6.43 15.40 19.38
N HIS A 187 -6.42 15.80 20.65
CA HIS A 187 -7.59 16.39 21.31
C HIS A 187 -7.99 17.78 20.78
N ARG A 188 -7.11 18.49 20.07
CA ARG A 188 -7.44 19.78 19.43
C ARG A 188 -8.16 19.61 18.09
N ALA A 189 -8.11 18.41 17.51
CA ALA A 189 -8.66 18.12 16.18
C ALA A 189 -10.12 17.61 16.20
N GLU A 190 -10.74 17.43 17.37
CA GLU A 190 -12.19 17.18 17.46
C GLU A 190 -12.96 18.52 17.41
N PRO A 191 -13.83 18.76 16.41
CA PRO A 191 -14.56 20.01 16.31
C PRO A 191 -15.69 20.05 17.34
N GLN A 192 -15.75 21.14 18.10
CA GLN A 192 -16.99 21.60 18.75
C GLN A 192 -18.02 21.88 17.63
N GLY A 193 -18.96 20.97 17.46
CA GLY A 193 -19.97 21.06 16.41
C GLY A 193 -21.19 20.22 16.76
N GLU A 194 -21.94 20.65 17.77
CA GLU A 194 -23.37 20.33 17.88
C GLU A 194 -24.05 21.61 18.40
N ALA A 195 -24.44 22.46 17.45
CA ALA A 195 -25.33 23.58 17.70
C ALA A 195 -26.76 23.06 17.48
N ASP A 196 -27.55 23.09 18.55
CA ASP A 196 -28.95 22.67 18.61
C ASP A 196 -29.81 23.56 17.69
N PRO A 197 -30.63 23.02 16.76
CA PRO A 197 -31.60 23.82 16.03
C PRO A 197 -32.94 23.95 16.79
N PRO A 198 -33.74 24.99 16.51
CA PRO A 198 -34.80 25.51 17.39
C PRO A 198 -36.06 24.63 17.51
#